data_AF-A0A949MNN7-F1
#
_entry.id   AF-A0A949MNN7-F1
#
_cell.length_a   1.000
_cell.length_b   1.000
_cell.length_c   1.000
_cell.angle_alpha   90.00
_cell.angle_beta   90.00
_cell.angle_gamma   90.00
#
_symmetry.space_group_name_H-M   'P 1'
#
loop_
_entity.id
_entity.type
_entity.pdbx_description
1 polymer ?
#
loop_
_entity_poly.entity_id
_entity_poly.type
_entity_poly.pdbx_seq_one_letter_code
_entity_poly.pdbx_strand_id
1 'polypeptide(L)'
;MQIENDRGPKKLGRFSAFLLITLLIAAVCGSLAWFYWEGRTQWPTFPSDVVAGQAPTAAQQAAAASLAPEVVVVVGRDYGYRIGDVIPVTIFFKEKRGSEIDLHSMAVDGDFEIVGEPSFFARTAADGSRRLRVEVKLQSFSPAAKLVLNANLSYRIKATNEDVTVTLPALEAFTSNTWDGRDIVQEGKLRFNPGLDPLATGALVLGGLFGAIFFFSLFLRYRREQPIALELKGLPNRFLLARRDFNEIWSRMEAGDRSADRYAELSQLLRRLYKVETKTTLEASYYLLYSYNGPIEVADILRTCDRVIYRDEVLGEEEHQGIKAVFDYLVPSYTAEALAKLPPTKVVLASAQASSKSR
;
A
#
# COMPACT_ATOMS: atom_id res chain seq x y z
N MET A 1 41.90 39.88 0.08
CA MET A 1 40.77 39.48 -0.78
C MET A 1 40.43 38.04 -0.43
N GLN A 2 39.51 37.85 0.52
CA GLN A 2 39.12 36.53 1.03
C GLN A 2 38.12 35.89 0.06
N ILE A 3 38.43 34.67 -0.39
CA ILE A 3 37.52 33.83 -1.16
C ILE A 3 36.72 33.04 -0.12
N GLU A 4 35.54 33.54 0.20
CA GLU A 4 34.61 32.89 1.12
C GLU A 4 33.99 31.67 0.42
N ASN A 5 34.34 30.50 0.92
CA ASN A 5 34.08 29.20 0.31
C ASN A 5 32.74 28.67 0.84
N ASP A 6 31.64 29.25 0.37
CA ASP A 6 30.29 28.87 0.79
C ASP A 6 29.85 27.58 0.08
N ARG A 7 30.33 26.44 0.59
CA ARG A 7 29.84 25.11 0.22
C ARG A 7 28.63 24.79 1.08
N GLY A 8 27.47 25.26 0.62
CA GLY A 8 26.18 24.86 1.19
C GLY A 8 26.04 23.31 1.28
N PRO A 9 25.28 22.81 2.26
CA PRO A 9 25.18 21.39 2.56
C PRO A 9 24.69 20.63 1.32
N LYS A 10 25.56 19.76 0.79
CA LYS A 10 25.25 18.85 -0.32
C LYS A 10 23.97 18.09 0.03
N LYS A 11 22.96 18.20 -0.83
CA LYS A 11 21.64 17.54 -0.75
C LYS A 11 21.75 16.00 -0.85
N LEU A 12 22.45 15.37 0.09
CA LEU A 12 22.60 13.92 0.20
C LEU A 12 21.33 13.24 0.76
N GLY A 13 20.33 14.02 1.20
CA GLY A 13 19.28 13.52 2.10
C GLY A 13 18.07 12.82 1.48
N ARG A 14 17.83 12.94 0.17
CA ARG A 14 16.58 12.38 -0.42
C ARG A 14 16.76 10.99 -1.01
N PHE A 15 17.80 10.79 -1.81
CA PHE A 15 18.06 9.50 -2.44
C PHE A 15 18.46 8.43 -1.42
N SER A 16 19.25 8.82 -0.41
CA SER A 16 19.61 7.96 0.73
C SER A 16 18.38 7.57 1.57
N ALA A 17 17.45 8.50 1.80
CA ALA A 17 16.21 8.22 2.53
C ALA A 17 15.30 7.24 1.79
N PHE A 18 15.12 7.38 0.48
CA PHE A 18 14.34 6.42 -0.32
C PHE A 18 14.97 5.02 -0.36
N LEU A 19 16.30 4.96 -0.45
CA LEU A 19 17.03 3.69 -0.43
C LEU A 19 16.92 3.00 0.94
N LEU A 20 17.01 3.77 2.04
CA LEU A 20 16.83 3.26 3.39
C LEU A 20 15.41 2.73 3.61
N ILE A 21 14.38 3.46 3.17
CA ILE A 21 12.99 3.03 3.28
C ILE A 21 12.75 1.73 2.49
N THR A 22 13.25 1.65 1.27
CA THR A 22 13.13 0.44 0.43
C THR A 22 13.82 -0.76 1.09
N LEU A 23 15.02 -0.58 1.63
CA LEU A 23 15.74 -1.63 2.38
C LEU A 23 14.97 -2.08 3.62
N LEU A 24 14.36 -1.15 4.34
CA LEU A 24 13.60 -1.44 5.55
C LEU A 24 12.32 -2.21 5.24
N ILE A 25 11.61 -1.85 4.16
CA ILE A 25 10.45 -2.61 3.66
C ILE A 25 10.89 -4.02 3.24
N ALA A 26 11.97 -4.15 2.45
CA ALA A 26 12.48 -5.45 2.02
C ALA A 26 12.89 -6.34 3.20
N ALA A 27 13.54 -5.76 4.22
CA ALA A 27 13.92 -6.48 5.43
C ALA A 27 12.70 -6.93 6.25
N VAL A 28 11.66 -6.09 6.37
CA VAL A 28 10.41 -6.44 7.06
C VAL A 28 9.63 -7.51 6.29
N CYS A 29 9.50 -7.38 4.96
CA CYS A 29 8.85 -8.41 4.15
C CYS A 29 9.64 -9.73 4.19
N GLY A 30 10.96 -9.67 4.13
CA GLY A 30 11.84 -10.84 4.23
C GLY A 30 11.75 -11.53 5.58
N SER A 31 11.73 -10.77 6.69
CA SER A 31 11.59 -11.35 8.03
C SER A 31 10.19 -11.90 8.27
N LEU A 32 9.12 -11.22 7.83
CA LEU A 32 7.75 -11.74 7.90
C LEU A 32 7.60 -13.02 7.07
N ALA A 33 8.16 -13.06 5.86
CA ALA A 33 8.18 -14.27 5.05
C ALA A 33 8.96 -15.39 5.76
N TRP A 34 10.14 -15.09 6.30
CA TRP A 34 10.95 -16.05 7.06
C TRP A 34 10.19 -16.62 8.26
N PHE A 35 9.63 -15.77 9.12
CA PHE A 35 8.83 -16.19 10.28
C PHE A 35 7.58 -16.98 9.87
N TYR A 36 6.92 -16.59 8.77
CA TYR A 36 5.77 -17.31 8.23
C TYR A 36 6.15 -18.72 7.77
N TRP A 37 7.28 -18.86 7.07
CA TRP A 37 7.79 -20.15 6.60
C TRP A 37 8.32 -21.01 7.75
N GLU A 38 9.04 -20.42 8.71
CA GLU A 38 9.56 -21.10 9.89
C GLU A 38 8.42 -21.63 10.78
N GLY A 39 7.39 -20.82 11.01
CA GLY A 39 6.20 -21.19 11.78
C GLY A 39 5.39 -22.33 11.14
N ARG A 40 5.35 -22.41 9.80
CA ARG A 40 4.74 -23.55 9.09
C ARG A 40 5.58 -24.82 9.11
N THR A 41 6.80 -24.78 9.65
CA THR A 41 7.72 -25.92 9.70
C THR A 41 8.04 -26.36 11.13
N GLN A 42 7.06 -26.27 12.04
CA GLN A 42 7.19 -26.97 13.32
C GLN A 42 7.11 -28.48 13.07
N TRP A 43 8.27 -29.14 13.07
CA TRP A 43 8.38 -30.59 13.04
C TRP A 43 8.19 -31.12 14.46
N PRO A 44 7.44 -32.22 14.65
CA PRO A 44 7.37 -32.85 15.95
C PRO A 44 8.75 -33.40 16.34
N THR A 45 8.96 -33.54 17.66
CA THR A 45 10.09 -34.30 18.18
C THR A 45 9.82 -35.77 17.99
N PHE A 46 10.69 -36.44 17.25
CA PHE A 46 10.60 -37.88 17.08
C PHE A 46 11.26 -38.63 18.26
N PRO A 47 10.86 -39.88 18.56
CA PRO A 47 11.45 -40.67 19.65
C PRO A 47 12.97 -40.83 19.57
N SER A 48 13.57 -40.82 18.38
CA SER A 48 15.02 -40.85 18.18
C SER A 48 15.71 -39.48 18.24
N ASP A 49 14.97 -38.38 18.34
CA ASP A 49 15.56 -37.04 18.40
C ASP A 49 16.20 -36.79 19.78
N VAL A 50 17.45 -36.32 19.76
CA VAL A 50 18.20 -35.93 20.96
C VAL A 50 18.13 -34.41 21.09
N VAL A 51 17.66 -33.92 22.23
CA VAL A 51 17.60 -32.48 22.51
C VAL A 51 19.02 -31.94 22.66
N ALA A 52 19.32 -30.83 21.99
CA ALA A 52 20.64 -30.20 22.06
C ALA A 52 21.03 -29.91 23.52
N GLY A 53 22.20 -30.41 23.93
CA GLY A 53 22.70 -30.25 25.29
C GLY A 53 22.25 -31.32 26.30
N GLN A 54 21.49 -32.35 25.88
CA GLN A 54 21.12 -33.48 26.72
C GLN A 54 21.79 -34.77 26.24
N ALA A 55 22.19 -35.62 27.19
CA ALA A 55 22.64 -36.97 26.87
C ALA A 55 21.45 -37.82 26.37
N PRO A 56 21.62 -38.62 25.31
CA PRO A 56 20.55 -39.47 24.81
C PRO A 56 20.16 -40.53 25.86
N THR A 57 18.86 -40.66 26.11
CA THR A 57 18.30 -41.72 26.95
C THR A 57 18.46 -43.09 26.29
N ALA A 58 18.43 -44.17 27.07
CA ALA A 58 18.50 -45.54 26.55
C ALA A 58 17.36 -45.81 25.53
N ALA A 59 16.18 -45.24 25.75
CA ALA A 59 15.04 -45.34 24.83
C ALA A 59 15.32 -44.61 23.50
N GLN A 60 15.90 -43.41 23.53
CA GLN A 60 16.31 -42.67 22.33
C GLN A 60 17.41 -43.42 21.54
N GLN A 61 18.37 -44.03 22.24
CA GLN A 61 19.41 -44.84 21.59
C GLN A 61 18.84 -46.10 20.93
N ALA A 62 17.93 -46.80 21.62
CA ALA A 62 17.23 -47.95 21.06
C ALA A 62 16.36 -47.56 19.84
N ALA A 63 15.66 -46.43 19.93
CA ALA A 63 14.88 -45.89 18.82
C ALA A 63 15.79 -45.53 17.63
N ALA A 64 16.90 -44.83 17.86
CA ALA A 64 17.85 -44.47 16.82
C ALA A 64 18.52 -45.70 16.14
N ALA A 65 18.69 -46.80 16.87
CA ALA A 65 19.25 -48.05 16.33
C ALA A 65 18.24 -48.86 15.49
N SER A 66 16.93 -48.66 15.68
CA SER A 66 15.90 -49.35 14.90
C SER A 66 15.86 -48.83 13.46
N LEU A 67 15.71 -49.72 12.48
CA LEU A 67 15.51 -49.36 11.06
C LEU A 67 14.07 -48.95 10.73
N ALA A 68 13.13 -49.18 11.67
CA ALA A 68 11.74 -48.84 11.48
C ALA A 68 11.55 -47.31 11.43
N PRO A 69 10.75 -46.80 10.47
CA PRO A 69 10.43 -45.38 10.41
C PRO A 69 9.66 -44.95 11.65
N GLU A 70 9.86 -43.71 12.07
CA GLU A 70 9.11 -43.12 13.19
C GLU A 70 7.98 -42.27 12.63
N VAL A 71 6.78 -42.42 13.20
CA VAL A 71 5.58 -41.73 12.73
C VAL A 71 4.96 -40.94 13.86
N VAL A 72 4.63 -39.67 13.58
CA VAL A 72 3.87 -38.81 14.49
C VAL A 72 2.70 -38.24 13.70
N VAL A 73 1.50 -38.37 14.24
CA VAL A 73 0.28 -37.84 13.65
C VAL A 73 -0.16 -36.63 14.44
N VAL A 74 -0.45 -35.52 13.76
CA VAL A 74 -0.95 -34.28 14.36
C VAL A 74 -2.27 -33.93 13.70
N VAL A 75 -3.32 -33.82 14.51
CA VAL A 75 -4.64 -33.37 14.08
C VAL A 75 -4.72 -31.87 14.33
N GLY A 76 -5.15 -31.07 13.34
CA GLY A 76 -5.22 -29.62 13.50
C GLY A 76 -6.18 -29.18 14.63
N ARG A 77 -7.21 -29.97 14.86
CA ARG A 77 -8.14 -29.93 16.00
C ARG A 77 -8.60 -31.37 16.20
N ASP A 78 -8.86 -31.82 17.42
CA ASP A 78 -9.24 -33.21 17.75
C ASP A 78 -10.69 -33.33 18.24
N TYR A 79 -11.45 -32.23 18.24
CA TYR A 79 -12.83 -32.14 18.70
C TYR A 79 -13.67 -31.22 17.79
N GLY A 80 -14.97 -31.08 18.03
CA GLY A 80 -15.80 -30.07 17.36
C GLY A 80 -16.18 -30.40 15.93
N TYR A 81 -15.96 -31.63 15.47
CA TYR A 81 -16.24 -32.01 14.09
C TYR A 81 -17.68 -32.40 13.87
N ARG A 82 -18.25 -31.96 12.76
CA ARG A 82 -19.58 -32.35 12.31
C ARG A 82 -19.47 -33.38 11.19
N ILE A 83 -20.57 -34.08 10.96
CA ILE A 83 -20.74 -34.93 9.78
C ILE A 83 -20.51 -34.05 8.55
N GLY A 84 -19.60 -34.48 7.68
CA GLY A 84 -19.20 -33.73 6.49
C GLY A 84 -18.17 -32.63 6.73
N ASP A 85 -17.71 -32.38 7.96
CA ASP A 85 -16.59 -31.46 8.18
C ASP A 85 -15.28 -32.03 7.63
N VAL A 86 -14.42 -31.15 7.15
CA VAL A 86 -13.08 -31.49 6.68
C VAL A 86 -12.08 -31.30 7.81
N ILE A 87 -11.43 -32.40 8.19
CA ILE A 87 -10.40 -32.49 9.22
C ILE A 87 -9.02 -32.41 8.57
N PRO A 88 -8.25 -31.32 8.79
CA PRO A 88 -6.85 -31.28 8.35
C PRO A 88 -5.99 -32.14 9.28
N VAL A 89 -5.30 -33.12 8.72
CA VAL A 89 -4.39 -34.02 9.43
C VAL A 89 -3.01 -33.92 8.80
N THR A 90 -1.99 -33.82 9.65
CA THR A 90 -0.60 -33.84 9.23
C THR A 90 0.08 -35.07 9.77
N ILE A 91 0.57 -35.92 8.88
CA ILE A 91 1.32 -37.13 9.23
C ILE A 91 2.81 -36.84 8.97
N PHE A 92 3.61 -36.98 10.01
CA PHE A 92 5.05 -36.79 9.96
C PHE A 92 5.75 -38.14 10.01
N PHE A 93 6.62 -38.39 9.05
CA PHE A 93 7.48 -39.56 9.02
C PHE A 93 8.94 -39.16 9.13
N LYS A 94 9.70 -39.94 9.89
CA LYS A 94 11.17 -39.90 9.88
C LYS A 94 11.67 -41.21 9.28
N GLU A 95 12.07 -41.13 8.02
CA GLU A 95 12.75 -42.19 7.29
C GLU A 95 14.20 -42.26 7.79
N LYS A 96 14.56 -43.41 8.37
CA LYS A 96 15.88 -43.65 8.93
C LYS A 96 16.85 -44.10 7.84
N ARG A 97 18.13 -43.93 8.12
CA ARG A 97 19.19 -44.32 7.18
C ARG A 97 19.09 -45.83 6.91
N GLY A 98 18.89 -46.19 5.64
CA GLY A 98 18.79 -47.59 5.22
C GLY A 98 17.37 -48.15 5.14
N SER A 99 16.34 -47.34 5.40
CA SER A 99 14.96 -47.63 5.01
C SER A 99 14.48 -46.67 3.93
N GLU A 100 13.40 -47.03 3.25
CA GLU A 100 12.69 -46.20 2.28
C GLU A 100 11.19 -46.35 2.45
N ILE A 101 10.50 -45.23 2.63
CA ILE A 101 9.04 -45.23 2.80
C ILE A 101 8.38 -45.20 1.42
N ASP A 102 7.52 -46.18 1.13
CA ASP A 102 6.70 -46.14 -0.08
C ASP A 102 5.34 -45.50 0.23
N LEU A 103 5.20 -44.23 -0.15
CA LEU A 103 3.96 -43.48 0.06
C LEU A 103 2.78 -44.00 -0.79
N HIS A 104 3.03 -44.77 -1.85
CA HIS A 104 1.95 -45.37 -2.66
C HIS A 104 1.30 -46.57 -1.97
N SER A 105 1.96 -47.14 -0.96
CA SER A 105 1.45 -48.26 -0.17
C SER A 105 0.56 -47.82 1.01
N MET A 106 0.31 -46.52 1.16
CA MET A 106 -0.48 -46.01 2.28
C MET A 106 -1.94 -46.44 2.12
N ALA A 107 -2.35 -47.38 2.96
CA ALA A 107 -3.73 -47.84 3.06
C ALA A 107 -4.40 -47.19 4.27
N VAL A 108 -5.53 -46.55 4.04
CA VAL A 108 -6.31 -45.86 5.06
C VAL A 108 -7.62 -46.63 5.27
N ASP A 109 -7.95 -46.91 6.53
CA ASP A 109 -9.11 -47.69 6.95
C ASP A 109 -9.82 -46.99 8.12
N GLY A 110 -11.14 -47.11 8.20
CA GLY A 110 -11.97 -46.53 9.26
C GLY A 110 -13.03 -45.53 8.79
N ASP A 111 -13.42 -44.62 9.68
CA ASP A 111 -14.60 -43.75 9.51
C ASP A 111 -14.40 -42.56 8.55
N PHE A 112 -13.22 -42.42 7.94
CA PHE A 112 -12.83 -41.25 7.16
C PHE A 112 -12.49 -41.57 5.71
N GLU A 113 -12.84 -40.64 4.83
CA GLU A 113 -12.43 -40.60 3.44
C GLU A 113 -11.42 -39.46 3.22
N ILE A 114 -10.46 -39.66 2.31
CA ILE A 114 -9.50 -38.63 1.93
C ILE A 114 -10.15 -37.70 0.90
N VAL A 115 -10.15 -36.40 1.18
CA VAL A 115 -10.72 -35.36 0.32
C VAL A 115 -9.62 -34.58 -0.37
N GLY A 116 -9.58 -34.69 -1.70
CA GLY A 116 -8.62 -33.99 -2.54
C GLY A 116 -7.22 -34.60 -2.51
N GLU A 117 -6.28 -33.93 -3.15
CA GLU A 117 -4.92 -34.41 -3.27
C GLU A 117 -4.11 -34.16 -1.99
N PRO A 118 -3.40 -35.17 -1.46
CA PRO A 118 -2.48 -34.99 -0.35
C PRO A 118 -1.31 -34.07 -0.72
N SER A 119 -0.91 -33.22 0.22
CA SER A 119 0.26 -32.36 0.08
C SER A 119 1.50 -33.05 0.67
N PHE A 120 2.60 -33.06 -0.07
CA PHE A 120 3.83 -33.73 0.34
C PHE A 120 4.98 -32.73 0.49
N PHE A 121 5.65 -32.79 1.63
CA PHE A 121 6.87 -32.03 1.88
C PHE A 121 7.96 -32.95 2.41
N ALA A 122 9.15 -32.89 1.80
CA ALA A 122 10.28 -33.70 2.20
C ALA A 122 11.48 -32.82 2.51
N ARG A 123 12.20 -33.15 3.60
CA ARG A 123 13.46 -32.50 3.96
C ARG A 123 14.48 -33.55 4.36
N THR A 124 15.65 -33.51 3.72
CA THR A 124 16.80 -34.29 4.15
C THR A 124 17.48 -33.56 5.30
N ALA A 125 17.64 -34.24 6.43
CA ALA A 125 18.38 -33.73 7.58
C ALA A 125 19.89 -33.97 7.43
N ALA A 126 20.69 -33.26 8.21
CA ALA A 126 22.15 -33.32 8.14
C ALA A 126 22.73 -34.71 8.52
N ASP A 127 21.96 -35.50 9.26
CA ASP A 127 22.28 -36.88 9.63
C ASP A 127 22.02 -37.91 8.49
N GLY A 128 21.51 -37.43 7.34
CA GLY A 128 21.13 -38.28 6.21
C GLY A 128 19.77 -38.95 6.35
N SER A 129 19.03 -38.69 7.44
CA SER A 129 17.62 -39.08 7.56
C SER A 129 16.74 -38.18 6.70
N ARG A 130 15.60 -38.72 6.23
CA ARG A 130 14.63 -37.95 5.46
C ARG A 130 13.36 -37.78 6.29
N ARG A 131 12.97 -36.52 6.49
CA ARG A 131 11.72 -36.17 7.17
C ARG A 131 10.67 -35.90 6.11
N LEU A 132 9.54 -36.59 6.19
CA LEU A 132 8.40 -36.43 5.30
C LEU A 132 7.24 -35.85 6.11
N ARG A 133 6.53 -34.89 5.52
CA ARG A 133 5.28 -34.34 6.03
C ARG A 133 4.24 -34.55 4.95
N VAL A 134 3.17 -35.25 5.32
CA VAL A 134 2.02 -35.53 4.46
C VAL A 134 0.81 -34.85 5.07
N GLU A 135 0.26 -33.86 4.38
CA GLU A 135 -0.97 -33.21 4.80
C GLU A 135 -2.13 -33.82 4.03
N VAL A 136 -3.03 -34.47 4.77
CA VAL A 136 -4.26 -35.05 4.24
C VAL A 136 -5.46 -34.29 4.80
N LYS A 137 -6.50 -34.17 3.98
CA LYS A 137 -7.80 -33.68 4.43
C LYS A 137 -8.71 -34.88 4.52
N LEU A 138 -9.25 -35.12 5.71
CA LEU A 138 -10.15 -36.23 5.95
C LEU A 138 -11.58 -35.71 6.10
N GLN A 139 -12.56 -36.45 5.61
CA GLN A 139 -13.98 -36.15 5.80
C GLN A 139 -14.69 -37.41 6.25
N SER A 140 -15.55 -37.30 7.24
CA SER A 140 -16.38 -38.42 7.70
C SER A 140 -17.85 -38.07 7.53
N PHE A 141 -18.61 -39.05 7.07
CA PHE A 141 -20.07 -39.02 7.07
C PHE A 141 -20.68 -39.88 8.19
N SER A 142 -19.84 -40.43 9.06
CA SER A 142 -20.26 -41.31 10.16
C SER A 142 -20.86 -40.47 11.31
N PRO A 143 -22.07 -40.79 11.79
CA PRO A 143 -22.70 -40.12 12.93
C PRO A 143 -22.22 -40.71 14.27
N ALA A 144 -20.90 -40.88 14.44
CA ALA A 144 -20.31 -41.41 15.67
C ALA A 144 -19.75 -40.29 16.57
N ALA A 145 -19.82 -40.49 17.89
CA ALA A 145 -19.27 -39.55 18.87
C ALA A 145 -17.73 -39.45 18.80
N LYS A 146 -17.11 -40.56 18.40
CA LYS A 146 -15.67 -40.74 18.22
C LYS A 146 -15.46 -41.39 16.87
N LEU A 147 -14.67 -40.73 16.03
CA LEU A 147 -14.28 -41.19 14.71
C LEU A 147 -12.85 -41.70 14.80
N VAL A 148 -12.60 -42.90 14.29
CA VAL A 148 -11.26 -43.50 14.34
C VAL A 148 -10.77 -43.75 12.92
N LEU A 149 -9.54 -43.29 12.66
CA LEU A 149 -8.79 -43.64 11.46
C LEU A 149 -7.63 -44.55 11.85
N ASN A 150 -7.57 -45.71 11.21
CA ASN A 150 -6.41 -46.57 11.21
C ASN A 150 -5.73 -46.46 9.84
N ALA A 151 -4.43 -46.32 9.81
CA ALA A 151 -3.69 -46.30 8.56
C ALA A 151 -2.50 -47.25 8.67
N ASN A 152 -2.20 -47.92 7.57
CA ASN A 152 -1.05 -48.79 7.44
C ASN A 152 -0.16 -48.25 6.31
N LEU A 153 1.14 -48.30 6.53
CA LEU A 153 2.14 -47.85 5.57
C LEU A 153 3.19 -48.93 5.41
N SER A 154 3.54 -49.29 4.17
CA SER A 154 4.67 -50.17 3.92
C SER A 154 5.96 -49.37 3.73
N TYR A 155 7.06 -49.93 4.22
CA TYR A 155 8.41 -49.40 4.01
C TYR A 155 9.36 -50.55 3.67
N ARG A 156 10.40 -50.23 2.92
CA ARG A 156 11.42 -51.17 2.48
C ARG A 156 12.70 -50.99 3.26
N ILE A 157 13.30 -52.09 3.71
CA ILE A 157 14.64 -52.08 4.29
C ILE A 157 15.66 -52.28 3.16
N LYS A 158 16.52 -51.30 2.89
CA LYS A 158 17.45 -51.33 1.74
C LYS A 158 18.48 -52.46 1.83
N ALA A 159 18.85 -52.85 3.04
CA ALA A 159 19.86 -53.90 3.26
C ALA A 159 19.34 -55.31 2.94
N THR A 160 18.09 -55.61 3.30
CA THR A 160 17.47 -56.94 3.12
C THR A 160 16.50 -57.00 1.95
N ASN A 161 16.10 -55.84 1.41
CA ASN A 161 15.06 -55.69 0.40
C ASN A 161 13.69 -56.26 0.82
N GLU A 162 13.45 -56.32 2.13
CA GLU A 162 12.18 -56.75 2.72
C GLU A 162 11.22 -55.58 2.85
N ASP A 163 9.96 -55.81 2.46
CA ASP A 163 8.86 -54.87 2.64
C ASP A 163 8.15 -55.19 3.96
N VAL A 164 8.12 -54.21 4.86
CA VAL A 164 7.52 -54.32 6.20
C VAL A 164 6.40 -53.30 6.30
N THR A 165 5.29 -53.68 6.94
CA THR A 165 4.16 -52.77 7.16
C THR A 165 4.19 -52.25 8.59
N VAL A 166 4.04 -50.93 8.75
CA VAL A 166 3.88 -50.26 10.03
C VAL A 166 2.46 -49.74 10.14
N THR A 167 1.79 -50.07 11.25
CA THR A 167 0.50 -49.47 11.60
C THR A 167 0.75 -48.10 12.20
N LEU A 168 0.11 -47.09 11.63
CA LEU A 168 0.18 -45.72 12.13
C LEU A 168 -0.63 -45.61 13.43
N PRO A 169 -0.25 -44.70 14.34
CA PRO A 169 -1.07 -44.42 15.52
C PRO A 169 -2.50 -44.09 15.10
N ALA A 170 -3.49 -44.72 15.75
CA ALA A 170 -4.89 -44.46 15.48
C ALA A 170 -5.18 -42.97 15.69
N LEU A 171 -5.77 -42.33 14.67
CA LEU A 171 -6.23 -40.96 14.81
C LEU A 171 -7.66 -40.99 15.33
N GLU A 172 -7.85 -40.36 16.48
CA GLU A 172 -9.13 -40.26 17.14
C GLU A 172 -9.59 -38.81 17.09
N ALA A 173 -10.76 -38.56 16.49
CA ALA A 173 -11.38 -37.25 16.45
C ALA A 173 -12.80 -37.31 17.02
N PHE A 174 -13.18 -36.31 17.78
CA PHE A 174 -14.47 -36.26 18.47
C PHE A 174 -15.43 -35.28 17.81
N THR A 175 -16.70 -35.66 17.73
CA THR A 175 -17.76 -34.85 17.10
C THR A 175 -18.47 -33.89 18.07
N SER A 176 -17.93 -33.72 19.29
CA SER A 176 -18.53 -32.90 20.37
C SER A 176 -18.30 -31.39 20.21
N ASN A 177 -19.29 -30.58 20.58
CA ASN A 177 -19.25 -29.11 20.52
C ASN A 177 -18.32 -28.44 21.55
N THR A 178 -17.76 -29.17 22.52
CA THR A 178 -16.99 -28.61 23.65
C THR A 178 -15.60 -29.25 23.78
N TRP A 179 -14.60 -28.44 24.16
CA TRP A 179 -13.18 -28.80 24.36
C TRP A 179 -12.93 -29.31 25.80
N ASP A 180 -13.88 -30.08 26.33
CA ASP A 180 -14.01 -30.21 27.79
C ASP A 180 -13.74 -31.63 28.30
N GLY A 181 -13.27 -32.51 27.41
CA GLY A 181 -12.61 -33.74 27.81
C GLY A 181 -13.45 -34.80 28.52
N ARG A 182 -14.79 -34.74 28.56
CA ARG A 182 -15.70 -35.86 28.88
C ARG A 182 -17.16 -35.50 28.65
N ASP A 183 -17.88 -36.48 28.11
CA ASP A 183 -19.32 -36.72 28.00
C ASP A 183 -20.31 -35.56 27.78
N ILE A 184 -21.08 -35.77 26.70
CA ILE A 184 -22.35 -35.14 26.30
C ILE A 184 -22.20 -33.93 25.37
N VAL A 185 -22.81 -34.11 24.19
CA VAL A 185 -23.14 -33.07 23.22
C VAL A 185 -23.93 -31.97 23.93
N GLN A 186 -23.31 -30.83 24.20
CA GLN A 186 -24.08 -29.64 24.58
C GLN A 186 -24.68 -29.01 23.32
N GLU A 187 -26.01 -29.05 23.25
CA GLU A 187 -26.79 -28.31 22.26
C GLU A 187 -26.68 -26.80 22.53
N GLY A 188 -26.25 -26.02 21.53
CA GLY A 188 -26.10 -24.57 21.65
C GLY A 188 -25.31 -23.95 20.49
N LYS A 189 -25.44 -22.64 20.28
CA LYS A 189 -24.68 -21.91 19.26
C LYS A 189 -23.18 -21.92 19.61
N LEU A 190 -22.35 -22.42 18.69
CA LEU A 190 -20.88 -22.37 18.77
C LEU A 190 -20.41 -20.95 19.13
N ARG A 191 -19.74 -20.80 20.27
CA ARG A 191 -19.00 -19.58 20.59
C ARG A 191 -17.65 -19.68 19.90
N PHE A 192 -17.50 -18.97 18.79
CA PHE A 192 -16.23 -18.84 18.09
C PHE A 192 -15.23 -18.14 19.01
N ASN A 193 -14.10 -18.79 19.31
CA ASN A 193 -12.98 -18.16 20.00
C ASN A 193 -11.96 -17.74 18.93
N PRO A 194 -11.95 -16.49 18.47
CA PRO A 194 -11.18 -16.06 17.30
C PRO A 194 -9.66 -16.01 17.53
N GLY A 195 -9.15 -16.45 18.68
CA GLY A 195 -7.73 -16.44 18.97
C GLY A 195 -7.12 -15.03 18.81
N LEU A 196 -5.90 -14.98 18.26
CA LEU A 196 -5.18 -13.72 17.99
C LEU A 196 -5.50 -13.12 16.61
N ASP A 197 -6.32 -13.77 15.79
CA ASP A 197 -6.61 -13.36 14.41
C ASP A 197 -7.22 -11.94 14.31
N PRO A 198 -8.10 -11.47 15.23
CA PRO A 198 -8.60 -10.10 15.20
C PRO A 198 -7.51 -9.06 15.48
N LEU A 199 -6.54 -9.40 16.33
CA LEU A 199 -5.42 -8.52 16.66
C LEU A 199 -4.45 -8.43 15.48
N ALA A 200 -4.14 -9.55 14.84
CA ALA A 200 -3.31 -9.59 13.64
C ALA A 200 -3.97 -8.81 12.47
N THR A 201 -5.28 -9.01 12.28
CA THR A 201 -6.07 -8.28 11.27
C THR A 201 -6.10 -6.78 11.59
N GLY A 202 -6.32 -6.42 12.86
CA GLY A 202 -6.31 -5.02 13.31
C GLY A 202 -4.96 -4.34 13.08
N ALA A 203 -3.85 -5.03 13.37
CA ALA A 203 -2.51 -4.53 13.13
C ALA A 203 -2.23 -4.28 11.64
N LEU A 204 -2.67 -5.18 10.75
CA LEU A 204 -2.55 -5.02 9.30
C LEU A 204 -3.33 -3.81 8.78
N VAL A 205 -4.57 -3.62 9.25
CA VAL A 205 -5.41 -2.48 8.86
C VAL A 205 -4.78 -1.16 9.31
N LEU A 206 -4.29 -1.10 10.55
CA LEU A 206 -3.62 0.09 11.09
C LEU A 206 -2.32 0.40 10.36
N GLY A 207 -1.52 -0.63 10.04
CA GLY A 207 -0.30 -0.48 9.24
C GLY A 207 -0.58 0.05 7.84
N GLY A 208 -1.61 -0.47 7.16
CA GLY A 208 -2.06 0.01 5.86
C GLY A 208 -2.52 1.46 5.89
N LEU A 209 -3.30 1.85 6.91
CA LEU A 209 -3.78 3.22 7.09
C LEU A 209 -2.60 4.18 7.34
N PHE A 210 -1.65 3.80 8.19
CA PHE A 210 -0.46 4.61 8.46
C PHE A 210 0.39 4.79 7.19
N GLY A 211 0.60 3.71 6.43
CA GLY A 211 1.30 3.77 5.14
C GLY A 211 0.61 4.70 4.15
N ALA A 212 -0.73 4.60 4.01
CA ALA A 212 -1.50 5.45 3.12
C ALA A 212 -1.38 6.94 3.51
N ILE A 213 -1.49 7.27 4.80
CA ILE A 213 -1.32 8.65 5.31
C ILE A 213 0.10 9.14 5.04
N PHE A 214 1.12 8.32 5.32
CA PHE A 214 2.51 8.66 5.09
C PHE A 214 2.80 8.95 3.62
N PHE A 215 2.39 8.05 2.70
CA PHE A 215 2.58 8.25 1.26
C PHE A 215 1.77 9.42 0.71
N PHE A 216 0.56 9.63 1.21
CA PHE A 216 -0.25 10.80 0.85
C PHE A 216 0.42 12.11 1.29
N SER A 217 0.98 12.15 2.51
CA SER A 217 1.71 13.32 3.00
C SER A 217 2.98 13.60 2.18
N LEU A 218 3.71 12.53 1.80
CA LEU A 218 4.85 12.60 0.89
C LEU A 218 4.45 13.07 -0.50
N PHE A 219 3.32 12.59 -1.03
CA PHE A 219 2.78 13.02 -2.31
C PHE A 219 2.39 14.50 -2.30
N LEU A 220 1.72 14.96 -1.24
CA LEU A 220 1.39 16.38 -1.07
C LEU A 220 2.66 17.24 -0.96
N ARG A 221 3.67 16.77 -0.23
CA ARG A 221 4.96 17.45 -0.12
C ARG A 221 5.71 17.48 -1.45
N TYR A 222 5.74 16.36 -2.18
CA TYR A 222 6.30 16.27 -3.52
C TYR A 222 5.60 17.22 -4.49
N ARG A 223 4.27 17.30 -4.45
CA ARG A 223 3.50 18.28 -5.24
C ARG A 223 3.80 19.73 -4.87
N ARG A 224 4.03 20.03 -3.59
CA ARG A 224 4.43 21.38 -3.16
C ARG A 224 5.84 21.75 -3.60
N GLU A 225 6.75 20.78 -3.64
CA GLU A 225 8.17 20.99 -3.96
C GLU A 225 8.50 20.85 -5.45
N GLN A 226 7.54 20.44 -6.28
CA GLN A 226 7.63 20.46 -7.75
C GLN A 226 7.03 21.78 -8.28
N PRO A 227 7.82 22.86 -8.45
CA PRO A 227 7.35 23.97 -9.23
C PRO A 227 7.27 23.51 -10.69
N ILE A 228 6.06 23.38 -11.24
CA ILE A 228 5.86 23.53 -12.69
C ILE A 228 6.49 22.39 -13.55
N ALA A 229 6.55 21.14 -13.08
CA ALA A 229 7.02 20.00 -13.91
C ALA A 229 5.91 19.08 -14.42
N LEU A 230 4.64 19.40 -14.14
CA LEU A 230 3.56 18.96 -15.01
C LEU A 230 3.55 19.93 -16.19
N GLU A 231 4.38 19.61 -17.18
CA GLU A 231 4.16 20.01 -18.56
C GLU A 231 2.67 19.83 -18.87
N LEU A 232 1.93 20.94 -18.82
CA LEU A 232 0.65 21.11 -19.46
C LEU A 232 0.91 20.89 -20.95
N LYS A 233 0.84 19.62 -21.36
CA LYS A 233 0.89 19.17 -22.75
C LYS A 233 -0.09 20.03 -23.56
N GLY A 234 0.45 21.01 -24.27
CA GLY A 234 -0.17 21.65 -25.43
C GLY A 234 -0.94 22.95 -25.24
N LEU A 235 -1.09 23.52 -24.03
CA LEU A 235 -1.75 24.81 -23.85
C LEU A 235 -0.88 25.76 -23.02
N PRO A 236 -0.57 26.98 -23.51
CA PRO A 236 0.17 27.95 -22.71
C PRO A 236 -0.61 28.24 -21.42
N ASN A 237 0.08 28.11 -20.28
CA ASN A 237 -0.49 28.37 -18.96
C ASN A 237 -1.15 29.77 -18.98
N ARG A 238 -2.42 29.88 -18.58
CA ARG A 238 -3.17 31.15 -18.56
C ARG A 238 -2.41 32.28 -17.85
N PHE A 239 -1.61 31.95 -16.83
CA PHE A 239 -0.77 32.90 -16.12
C PHE A 239 0.44 33.37 -16.94
N LEU A 240 1.02 32.52 -17.80
CA LEU A 240 2.09 32.90 -18.72
C LEU A 240 1.59 33.91 -19.77
N LEU A 241 0.42 33.65 -20.37
CA LEU A 241 -0.21 34.57 -21.32
C LEU A 241 -0.56 35.90 -20.65
N ALA A 242 -1.22 35.85 -19.50
CA ALA A 242 -1.58 37.05 -18.75
C ALA A 242 -0.35 37.86 -18.30
N ARG A 243 0.75 37.20 -17.92
CA ARG A 243 2.00 37.89 -17.56
C ARG A 243 2.60 38.63 -18.75
N ARG A 244 2.64 38.01 -19.93
CA ARG A 244 3.14 38.66 -21.14
C ARG A 244 2.28 39.87 -21.50
N ASP A 245 0.97 39.68 -21.57
CA ASP A 245 0.03 40.72 -21.99
C ASP A 245 0.03 41.88 -20.96
N PHE A 246 0.16 41.58 -19.66
CA PHE A 246 0.32 42.59 -18.62
C PHE A 246 1.62 43.38 -18.80
N ASN A 247 2.75 42.72 -19.00
CA ASN A 247 4.03 43.40 -19.22
C ASN A 247 4.00 44.33 -20.44
N GLU A 248 3.32 43.93 -21.51
CA GLU A 248 3.13 44.76 -22.71
C GLU A 248 2.31 46.02 -22.39
N ILE A 249 1.13 45.87 -21.77
CA ILE A 249 0.29 47.00 -21.36
C ILE A 249 1.05 47.92 -20.39
N TRP A 250 1.69 47.33 -19.39
CA TRP A 250 2.40 48.06 -18.34
C TRP A 250 3.57 48.87 -18.89
N SER A 251 4.32 48.33 -19.87
CA SER A 251 5.43 49.05 -20.51
C SER A 251 4.97 50.33 -21.22
N ARG A 252 3.76 50.36 -21.77
CA ARG A 252 3.17 51.55 -22.39
C ARG A 252 2.77 52.59 -21.34
N MET A 253 2.24 52.12 -20.21
CA MET A 253 1.89 53.01 -19.09
C MET A 253 3.13 53.62 -18.43
N GLU A 254 4.24 52.87 -18.34
CA GLU A 254 5.54 53.39 -17.89
C GLU A 254 6.13 54.40 -18.88
N ALA A 255 5.87 54.24 -20.18
CA ALA A 255 6.22 55.21 -21.20
C ALA A 255 5.34 56.49 -21.18
N GLY A 256 4.36 56.57 -20.28
CA GLY A 256 3.52 57.74 -20.05
C GLY A 256 2.10 57.66 -20.60
N ASP A 257 1.72 56.59 -21.30
CA ASP A 257 0.34 56.36 -21.77
C ASP A 257 -0.53 55.80 -20.62
N ARG A 258 -0.96 56.68 -19.71
CA ARG A 258 -1.85 56.35 -18.58
C ARG A 258 -3.32 56.70 -18.89
N SER A 259 -3.74 56.45 -20.12
CA SER A 259 -5.12 56.68 -20.57
C SER A 259 -6.10 55.66 -19.97
N ALA A 260 -7.38 56.05 -19.86
CA ALA A 260 -8.46 55.16 -19.39
C ALA A 260 -8.53 53.85 -20.19
N ASP A 261 -8.21 53.89 -21.49
CA ASP A 261 -8.15 52.72 -22.37
C ASP A 261 -7.13 51.68 -21.88
N ARG A 262 -5.96 52.10 -21.38
CA ARG A 262 -4.95 51.18 -20.84
C ARG A 262 -5.40 50.51 -19.55
N TYR A 263 -6.06 51.25 -18.67
CA TYR A 263 -6.67 50.67 -17.47
C TYR A 263 -7.82 49.71 -17.81
N ALA A 264 -8.57 49.97 -18.89
CA ALA A 264 -9.60 49.07 -19.40
C ALA A 264 -9.01 47.77 -19.94
N GLU A 265 -7.93 47.83 -20.74
CA GLU A 265 -7.19 46.64 -21.20
C GLU A 265 -6.70 45.79 -20.02
N LEU A 266 -6.17 46.45 -18.98
CA LEU A 266 -5.67 45.82 -17.76
C LEU A 266 -6.80 45.14 -16.96
N SER A 267 -7.93 45.83 -16.79
CA SER A 267 -9.14 45.29 -16.15
C SER A 267 -9.66 44.07 -16.91
N GLN A 268 -9.72 44.12 -18.24
CA GLN A 268 -10.17 43.01 -19.06
C GLN A 268 -9.23 41.80 -18.98
N LEU A 269 -7.91 42.03 -18.94
CA LEU A 269 -6.92 40.98 -18.75
C LEU A 269 -7.13 40.23 -17.43
N LEU A 270 -7.30 40.95 -16.33
CA LEU A 270 -7.55 40.36 -15.01
C LEU A 270 -8.86 39.60 -14.96
N ARG A 271 -9.92 40.17 -15.55
CA ARG A 271 -11.22 39.52 -15.65
C ARG A 271 -11.14 38.20 -16.41
N ARG A 272 -10.38 38.15 -17.51
CA ARG A 272 -10.13 36.91 -18.27
C ARG A 272 -9.32 35.89 -17.48
N LEU A 273 -8.26 36.33 -16.81
CA LEU A 273 -7.38 35.46 -16.02
C LEU A 273 -8.17 34.71 -14.93
N TYR A 274 -9.04 35.42 -14.23
CA TYR A 274 -9.84 34.91 -13.12
C TYR A 274 -11.29 34.53 -13.50
N LYS A 275 -11.62 34.55 -14.79
CA LYS A 275 -12.94 34.14 -15.33
C LYS A 275 -14.12 34.91 -14.72
N VAL A 276 -13.98 36.23 -14.59
CA VAL A 276 -15.01 37.16 -14.06
C VAL A 276 -15.40 38.23 -15.09
N GLU A 277 -15.31 37.91 -16.37
CA GLU A 277 -15.60 38.81 -17.51
C GLU A 277 -17.03 39.32 -17.51
N THR A 278 -17.99 38.47 -17.14
CA THR A 278 -19.43 38.80 -17.16
C THR A 278 -19.94 39.40 -15.85
N LYS A 279 -19.06 39.65 -14.87
CA LYS A 279 -19.44 40.10 -13.53
C LYS A 279 -19.10 41.57 -13.34
N THR A 280 -19.94 42.30 -12.62
CA THR A 280 -19.56 43.64 -12.15
C THR A 280 -18.40 43.55 -11.16
N THR A 281 -17.69 44.65 -10.90
CA THR A 281 -16.57 44.64 -9.93
C THR A 281 -17.01 44.26 -8.52
N LEU A 282 -18.22 44.66 -8.13
CA LEU A 282 -18.81 44.26 -6.85
C LEU A 282 -19.08 42.74 -6.82
N GLU A 283 -19.72 42.19 -7.85
CA GLU A 283 -19.96 40.74 -7.96
C GLU A 283 -18.65 39.94 -8.06
N ALA A 284 -17.64 40.46 -8.75
CA ALA A 284 -16.32 39.86 -8.83
C ALA A 284 -15.65 39.83 -7.45
N SER A 285 -15.81 40.87 -6.63
CA SER A 285 -15.28 40.88 -5.26
C SER A 285 -15.92 39.80 -4.38
N TYR A 286 -17.24 39.60 -4.46
CA TYR A 286 -17.91 38.51 -3.75
C TYR A 286 -17.54 37.14 -4.30
N TYR A 287 -17.42 37.02 -5.62
CA TYR A 287 -17.02 35.78 -6.27
C TYR A 287 -15.61 35.37 -5.82
N LEU A 288 -14.64 36.28 -5.83
CA LEU A 288 -13.27 35.99 -5.42
C LEU A 288 -13.17 35.68 -3.92
N LEU A 289 -13.91 36.40 -3.07
CA LEU A 289 -13.90 36.20 -1.62
C LEU A 289 -14.50 34.85 -1.17
N TYR A 290 -15.64 34.46 -1.73
CA TYR A 290 -16.42 33.33 -1.17
C TYR A 290 -16.27 32.00 -1.91
N SER A 291 -15.72 31.98 -3.13
CA SER A 291 -15.81 30.78 -3.99
C SER A 291 -14.48 30.05 -4.25
N TYR A 292 -13.42 30.27 -3.45
CA TYR A 292 -12.07 29.69 -3.65
C TYR A 292 -11.51 29.90 -5.07
N ASN A 293 -12.06 30.85 -5.83
CA ASN A 293 -11.81 31.01 -7.26
C ASN A 293 -10.72 32.05 -7.60
N GLY A 294 -10.15 32.71 -6.60
CA GLY A 294 -9.00 33.59 -6.76
C GLY A 294 -8.70 34.45 -5.53
N PRO A 295 -7.65 35.27 -5.59
CA PRO A 295 -7.28 36.22 -4.54
C PRO A 295 -8.26 37.40 -4.50
N ILE A 296 -8.59 37.91 -3.31
CA ILE A 296 -9.45 39.10 -3.15
C ILE A 296 -8.76 40.37 -3.67
N GLU A 297 -7.43 40.39 -3.65
CA GLU A 297 -6.59 41.51 -4.06
C GLU A 297 -6.77 41.86 -5.55
N VAL A 298 -7.24 40.91 -6.36
CA VAL A 298 -7.63 41.16 -7.76
C VAL A 298 -8.82 42.14 -7.83
N ALA A 299 -9.78 42.01 -6.91
CA ALA A 299 -10.92 42.91 -6.85
C ALA A 299 -10.49 44.35 -6.52
N ASP A 300 -9.43 44.52 -5.73
CA ASP A 300 -8.89 45.84 -5.40
C ASP A 300 -8.21 46.47 -6.62
N ILE A 301 -7.48 45.69 -7.44
CA ILE A 301 -6.97 46.21 -8.72
C ILE A 301 -8.14 46.63 -9.62
N LEU A 302 -9.19 45.80 -9.75
CA LEU A 302 -10.35 46.13 -10.59
C LEU A 302 -11.04 47.41 -10.13
N ARG A 303 -11.20 47.62 -8.82
CA ARG A 303 -11.76 48.85 -8.25
C ARG A 303 -10.90 50.08 -8.57
N THR A 304 -9.58 49.94 -8.46
CA THR A 304 -8.64 51.02 -8.80
C THR A 304 -8.69 51.37 -10.28
N CYS A 305 -8.78 50.38 -11.17
CA CYS A 305 -9.00 50.62 -12.60
C CYS A 305 -10.35 51.30 -12.88
N ASP A 306 -11.43 50.87 -12.23
CA ASP A 306 -12.76 51.45 -12.43
C ASP A 306 -12.83 52.95 -12.07
N ARG A 307 -12.03 53.41 -11.10
CA ARG A 307 -11.91 54.85 -10.77
C ARG A 307 -11.39 55.66 -11.96
N VAL A 308 -10.41 55.13 -12.68
CA VAL A 308 -9.88 55.79 -13.88
C VAL A 308 -10.85 55.69 -15.05
N ILE A 309 -11.44 54.51 -15.26
CA ILE A 309 -12.29 54.22 -16.43
C ILE A 309 -13.62 54.98 -16.38
N TYR A 310 -14.26 55.06 -15.21
CA TYR A 310 -15.63 55.57 -15.09
C TYR A 310 -15.77 56.89 -14.34
N ARG A 311 -14.75 57.29 -13.56
CA ARG A 311 -14.79 58.53 -12.77
C ARG A 311 -13.78 59.57 -13.24
N ASP A 312 -13.03 59.28 -14.31
CA ASP A 312 -11.96 60.13 -14.85
C ASP A 312 -10.94 60.56 -13.77
N GLU A 313 -10.73 59.73 -12.74
CA GLU A 313 -9.79 60.01 -11.67
C GLU A 313 -8.34 59.75 -12.13
N VAL A 314 -7.43 60.67 -11.82
CA VAL A 314 -5.99 60.48 -12.03
C VAL A 314 -5.40 59.80 -10.81
N LEU A 315 -4.87 58.58 -10.98
CA LEU A 315 -4.23 57.85 -9.88
C LEU A 315 -2.89 58.48 -9.50
N GLY A 316 -2.61 58.52 -8.20
CA GLY A 316 -1.28 58.85 -7.71
C GLY A 316 -0.24 57.81 -8.12
N GLU A 317 1.05 58.16 -8.10
CA GLU A 317 2.13 57.24 -8.45
C GLU A 317 2.14 56.00 -7.55
N GLU A 318 1.84 56.17 -6.25
CA GLU A 318 1.75 55.07 -5.29
C GLU A 318 0.63 54.09 -5.63
N GLU A 319 -0.57 54.59 -5.96
CA GLU A 319 -1.71 53.76 -6.36
C GLU A 319 -1.46 53.05 -7.68
N HIS A 320 -0.81 53.74 -8.63
CA HIS A 320 -0.40 53.16 -9.91
C HIS A 320 0.60 52.02 -9.70
N GLN A 321 1.70 52.24 -8.96
CA GLN A 321 2.67 51.18 -8.66
C GLN A 321 2.08 50.07 -7.79
N GLY A 322 1.08 50.37 -6.95
CA GLY A 322 0.32 49.39 -6.18
C GLY A 322 -0.33 48.31 -7.06
N ILE A 323 -0.85 48.67 -8.24
CA ILE A 323 -1.41 47.70 -9.20
C ILE A 323 -0.34 46.69 -9.64
N LYS A 324 0.86 47.16 -9.97
CA LYS A 324 1.99 46.31 -10.37
C LYS A 324 2.44 45.40 -9.25
N ALA A 325 2.60 45.95 -8.05
CA ALA A 325 3.03 45.20 -6.88
C ALA A 325 2.05 44.07 -6.54
N VAL A 326 0.75 44.35 -6.56
CA VAL A 326 -0.27 43.33 -6.34
C VAL A 326 -0.26 42.29 -7.47
N PHE A 327 -0.15 42.70 -8.73
CA PHE A 327 -0.07 41.75 -9.84
C PHE A 327 1.17 40.84 -9.77
N ASP A 328 2.33 41.39 -9.42
CA ASP A 328 3.60 40.67 -9.26
C ASP A 328 3.56 39.70 -8.08
N TYR A 329 2.82 40.03 -7.02
CA TYR A 329 2.58 39.13 -5.90
C TYR A 329 1.68 37.95 -6.30
N LEU A 330 0.65 38.21 -7.12
CA LEU A 330 -0.37 37.22 -7.47
C LEU A 330 0.04 36.30 -8.63
N VAL A 331 0.79 36.83 -9.60
CA VAL A 331 1.18 36.11 -10.82
C VAL A 331 2.69 35.84 -10.78
N PRO A 332 3.11 34.56 -10.79
CA PRO A 332 4.53 34.21 -10.75
C PRO A 332 5.35 34.91 -11.82
N SER A 333 6.58 35.29 -11.46
CA SER A 333 7.53 35.81 -12.42
C SER A 333 8.04 34.68 -13.34
N TYR A 334 8.19 35.01 -14.62
CA TYR A 334 8.68 34.10 -15.65
C TYR A 334 9.87 34.71 -16.37
N THR A 335 10.78 33.87 -16.87
CA THR A 335 11.94 34.34 -17.64
C THR A 335 11.51 34.94 -18.98
N ALA A 336 12.23 35.96 -19.45
CA ALA A 336 11.95 36.59 -20.75
C ALA A 336 11.95 35.57 -21.90
N GLU A 337 12.83 34.56 -21.83
CA GLU A 337 12.90 33.46 -22.79
C GLU A 337 11.62 32.60 -22.81
N ALA A 338 10.96 32.41 -21.68
CA ALA A 338 9.71 31.66 -21.59
C ALA A 338 8.53 32.47 -22.17
N LEU A 339 8.52 33.79 -21.97
CA LEU A 339 7.49 34.68 -22.52
C LEU A 339 7.62 34.87 -24.04
N ALA A 340 8.86 34.91 -24.57
CA ALA A 340 9.14 35.08 -25.99
C ALA A 340 8.67 33.90 -26.86
N LYS A 341 8.53 32.70 -26.28
CA LYS A 341 8.08 31.48 -26.97
C LYS A 341 6.56 31.38 -27.13
N LEU A 342 5.78 32.33 -26.58
CA LEU A 342 4.31 32.28 -26.59
C LEU A 342 3.73 32.82 -27.92
N PRO A 343 2.69 32.18 -28.49
CA PRO A 343 2.03 32.68 -29.69
C PRO A 343 1.36 34.05 -29.41
N PRO A 344 1.38 35.01 -30.35
CA PRO A 344 0.79 36.33 -30.13
C PRO A 344 -0.70 36.20 -29.75
N THR A 345 -1.11 36.84 -28.66
CA THR A 345 -2.54 36.92 -28.31
C THR A 345 -3.20 37.80 -29.37
N LYS A 346 -4.11 37.22 -30.18
CA LYS A 346 -5.03 38.04 -30.97
C LYS A 346 -5.96 38.74 -29.99
N VAL A 347 -5.66 40.00 -29.66
CA VAL A 347 -6.58 40.86 -28.94
C VAL A 347 -7.73 41.16 -29.91
N VAL A 348 -8.82 40.38 -29.83
CA VAL A 348 -10.07 40.74 -30.49
C VAL A 348 -10.69 41.86 -29.65
N LEU A 349 -10.32 43.10 -29.96
CA LEU A 349 -11.07 44.27 -29.53
C LEU A 349 -12.43 44.22 -30.23
N ALA A 350 -13.40 43.55 -29.61
CA ALA A 350 -14.80 43.69 -29.97
C ALA A 350 -15.26 45.09 -29.53
N SER A 351 -15.04 46.06 -30.41
CA SER A 351 -15.84 47.28 -30.61
C SER A 351 -16.36 48.01 -29.37
N ALA A 352 -15.55 48.92 -28.83
CA ALA A 352 -16.06 50.17 -28.24
C ALA A 352 -16.24 51.22 -29.37
N GLN A 353 -17.13 50.94 -30.32
CA GLN A 353 -17.58 51.91 -31.34
C GLN A 353 -19.04 52.37 -31.10
N ALA A 354 -19.55 52.22 -29.88
CA ALA A 354 -20.93 52.58 -29.54
C ALA A 354 -21.10 53.95 -28.86
N SER A 355 -20.05 54.76 -28.67
CA SER A 355 -20.13 56.06 -27.97
C SER A 355 -20.06 57.30 -28.88
N SER A 356 -19.71 57.18 -30.17
CA SER A 356 -19.71 58.37 -31.08
C SER A 356 -21.02 58.59 -31.85
N LYS A 357 -22.10 57.87 -31.51
CA LYS A 357 -23.45 58.07 -32.05
C LYS A 357 -24.49 58.32 -30.94
N SER A 358 -24.27 59.34 -30.13
CA SER A 358 -25.37 60.17 -29.63
C SER A 358 -24.84 61.57 -29.32
N ARG A 359 -25.19 62.50 -30.21
CA ARG A 359 -25.30 63.92 -29.87
C ARG A 359 -26.41 64.13 -28.87
#